data_AF-A0A1I7A8H6-F1
#
_entry.id   AF-A0A1I7A8H6-F1
#
_cell.length_a   1.000
_cell.length_b   1.000
_cell.length_c   1.000
_cell.angle_alpha   90.00
_cell.angle_beta   90.00
_cell.angle_gamma   90.00
#
_symmetry.space_group_name_H-M   'P 1'
#
loop_
_entity.id
_entity.type
_entity.pdbx_description
1 polymer ?
#
loop_
_entity_poly.entity_id
_entity_poly.type
_entity_poly.pdbx_seq_one_letter_code
_entity_poly.pdbx_strand_id
1 'polypeptide(L)' 'MWPIIKFLGTLFISFIAMIGALGAENPFPLFAVAWGVWILYILSLRAKRKKELDRERLIREILDKL' A
#
# COMPACT_ATOMS: atom_id res chain seq x y z
N MET A 1 11.51 -0.62 9.09
CA MET A 1 10.51 0.24 9.77
C MET A 1 9.52 0.89 8.80
N TRP A 2 9.96 1.50 7.70
CA TRP A 2 9.07 2.18 6.74
C TRP A 2 7.83 1.39 6.24
N PRO A 3 7.92 0.08 5.93
CA PRO A 3 6.73 -0.69 5.54
C PRO A 3 5.69 -0.81 6.66
N ILE A 4 6.16 -0.95 7.90
CA ILE A 4 5.31 -1.07 9.08
C ILE A 4 4.56 0.24 9.33
N ILE A 5 5.23 1.38 9.17
CA ILE A 5 4.59 2.71 9.30
C ILE A 5 3.48 2.88 8.26
N LYS A 6 3.73 2.51 7.00
CA LYS A 6 2.70 2.56 5.95
C LYS A 6 1.52 1.65 6.27
N PHE A 7 1.79 0.45 6.79
CA PHE A 7 0.74 -0.49 7.18
C PHE A 7 -0.10 0.04 8.35
N LEU A 8 0.54 0.52 9.42
CA LEU A 8 -0.14 1.11 10.58
C LEU A 8 -0.95 2.35 10.20
N GLY A 9 -0.41 3.23 9.35
CA GLY A 9 -1.15 4.38 8.83
C GLY A 9 -2.37 3.97 7.99
N THR A 10 -2.22 2.96 7.13
CA THR A 10 -3.32 2.40 6.33
C THR A 10 -4.43 1.85 7.24
N LEU A 11 -4.06 1.08 8.26
CA LEU A 11 -5.01 0.54 9.24
C LEU A 11 -5.71 1.67 10.01
N PHE A 12 -4.96 2.63 10.54
CA PHE A 12 -5.51 3.70 11.36
C PHE A 12 -6.49 4.59 10.59
N ILE A 13 -6.12 5.03 9.39
CA ILE A 13 -6.99 5.88 8.56
C ILE A 13 -8.24 5.11 8.14
N SER A 14 -8.10 3.86 7.72
CA SER A 14 -9.24 3.03 7.29
C SER A 14 -10.18 2.75 8.47
N PHE A 15 -9.64 2.47 9.65
CA PHE A 15 -10.41 2.24 10.86
C PHE A 15 -11.24 3.47 11.25
N ILE A 16 -10.63 4.65 11.31
CA ILE A 16 -11.35 5.90 11.63
C ILE A 16 -12.41 6.20 10.57
N ALA A 17 -12.09 6.04 9.29
CA ALA A 17 -13.07 6.24 8.22
C ALA A 17 -14.27 5.31 8.36
N MET A 18 -14.05 4.03 8.69
CA MET A 18 -15.13 3.07 8.91
C MET A 18 -15.96 3.37 10.17
N ILE A 19 -15.33 3.78 11.26
CA ILE A 19 -16.06 4.22 12.46
C ILE A 19 -16.89 5.48 12.16
N GLY A 20 -16.31 6.45 11.45
CA GLY A 20 -17.04 7.64 11.00
C GLY A 20 -18.24 7.29 10.12
N ALA A 21 -18.14 6.25 9.29
CA ALA A 21 -19.22 5.82 8.41
C ALA A 21 -20.46 5.34 9.19
N LEU A 22 -20.28 4.80 10.40
CA LEU A 22 -21.41 4.38 11.25
C LEU A 22 -22.28 5.56 11.72
N GLY A 23 -21.71 6.76 11.81
CA GLY A 23 -22.40 7.97 12.26
C GLY A 23 -22.79 8.94 11.14
N ALA A 24 -22.48 8.63 9.88
CA ALA A 24 -22.70 9.53 8.76
C ALA A 24 -24.06 9.30 8.09
N GLU A 25 -24.78 10.37 7.79
CA GLU A 25 -26.01 10.32 6.98
C GLU A 25 -25.75 9.74 5.57
N ASN A 26 -24.57 10.03 5.02
CA ASN A 26 -24.07 9.43 3.79
C ASN A 26 -22.69 8.79 4.03
N PRO A 27 -22.60 7.46 4.17
CA PRO A 27 -21.35 6.76 4.48
C PRO A 27 -20.45 6.52 3.26
N PHE A 28 -20.95 6.68 2.03
CA PHE A 28 -20.20 6.34 0.81
C PHE A 28 -18.84 7.05 0.67
N PRO A 29 -18.71 8.36 0.96
CA PRO A 29 -17.41 9.03 0.91
C PRO A 29 -16.38 8.42 1.87
N LEU A 30 -16.83 7.98 3.05
CA LEU A 30 -15.95 7.39 4.07
C LEU A 30 -15.51 5.98 3.67
N PHE A 31 -16.39 5.19 3.06
CA PHE A 31 -15.99 3.92 2.43
C PHE A 31 -14.99 4.14 1.30
N ALA A 32 -15.19 5.16 0.45
CA ALA A 32 -14.25 5.48 -0.61
C ALA A 32 -12.85 5.83 -0.07
N VAL A 33 -12.78 6.58 1.05
CA VAL A 33 -11.52 6.87 1.74
C VAL A 33 -10.89 5.59 2.30
N ALA A 34 -11.66 4.77 3.01
CA ALA A 34 -11.15 3.53 3.61
C ALA A 34 -10.57 2.59 2.55
N TRP A 35 -11.30 2.35 1.46
CA TRP A 35 -10.83 1.51 0.35
C TRP A 35 -9.70 2.16 -0.46
N GLY A 36 -9.77 3.47 -0.70
CA GLY A 36 -8.76 4.21 -1.45
C GLY A 36 -7.37 4.11 -0.81
N VAL A 37 -7.31 4.22 0.53
CA VAL A 37 -6.04 4.09 1.28
C VAL A 37 -5.45 2.67 1.15
N TRP A 38 -6.29 1.62 1.17
CA TRP A 38 -5.84 0.25 0.92
C TRP A 38 -5.29 0.05 -0.49
N ILE A 39 -5.94 0.61 -1.50
CA ILE A 39 -5.47 0.54 -2.88
C ILE A 39 -4.08 1.18 -2.99
N LEU A 40 -3.89 2.38 -2.44
CA LEU A 40 -2.59 3.06 -2.42
C LEU A 40 -1.52 2.24 -1.70
N TYR A 41 -1.87 1.64 -0.56
CA TYR A 41 -0.96 0.76 0.17
C TYR A 41 -0.50 -0.43 -0.68
N ILE A 42 -1.44 -1.15 -1.30
CA ILE A 42 -1.16 -2.33 -2.15
C ILE A 42 -0.31 -1.94 -3.36
N LEU A 43 -0.64 -0.82 -4.04
CA LEU A 43 0.17 -0.31 -5.15
C LEU A 43 1.60 0.00 -4.72
N SER A 44 1.78 0.57 -3.51
CA SER A 44 3.10 0.86 -2.97
C SER A 44 3.94 -0.41 -2.71
N LEU A 45 3.30 -1.53 -2.34
CA LEU A 45 3.97 -2.82 -2.18
C LEU A 45 4.40 -3.41 -3.52
N ARG A 46 3.53 -3.32 -4.54
CA ARG A 46 3.83 -3.82 -5.90
C ARG A 46 5.00 -3.06 -6.53
N ALA A 47 5.04 -1.73 -6.38
CA ALA A 47 6.12 -0.90 -6.90
C ALA A 47 7.49 -1.30 -6.31
N LYS A 48 7.54 -1.60 -5.00
CA LYS A 48 8.76 -2.10 -4.36
C LYS A 48 9.19 -3.46 -4.89
N ARG A 49 8.25 -4.42 -5.02
CA ARG A 49 8.57 -5.77 -5.51
C ARG A 49 9.12 -5.74 -6.93
N LYS A 50 8.57 -4.89 -7.80
CA LYS A 50 9.09 -4.73 -9.17
C LYS A 50 10.54 -4.23 -9.17
N LYS A 51 10.84 -3.22 -8.34
CA LYS A 51 12.20 -2.67 -8.23
C LYS A 51 13.22 -3.71 -7.74
N GLU A 52 12.83 -4.57 -6.80
CA GLU A 52 13.72 -5.63 -6.31
C GLU A 52 13.98 -6.70 -7.39
N LEU A 53 12.94 -7.12 -8.11
CA LEU A 53 13.07 -8.07 -9.21
C LEU A 53 13.94 -7.54 -10.35
N ASP A 54 13.81 -6.26 -10.70
CA ASP A 54 14.65 -5.63 -11.73
C ASP A 54 16.12 -5.56 -11.28
N ARG A 55 16.38 -5.33 -9.99
CA ARG A 55 17.74 -5.35 -9.42
C ARG A 55 18.34 -6.76 -9.42
N GLU A 56 17.56 -7.78 -9.08
CA GLU A 56 18.00 -9.18 -9.13
C GLU A 56 18.33 -9.62 -10.57
N ARG A 57 17.54 -9.18 -11.56
CA ARG A 57 17.82 -9.44 -12.98
C ARG A 57 19.13 -8.81 -13.44
N LEU A 58 19.36 -7.53 -13.10
CA LEU A 58 20.62 -6.84 -13.41
C LEU A 58 21.84 -7.54 -12.80
N ILE A 59 21.73 -8.02 -11.55
CA ILE A 59 22.84 -8.75 -10.90
C ILE A 59 23.10 -10.08 -11.62
N ARG A 60 22.07 -10.82 -12.01
CA ARG A 60 22.22 -12.07 -12.77
C ARG A 60 22.86 -11.84 -14.14
N GLU A 61 22.41 -10.82 -14.88
CA GLU A 61 23.00 -10.47 -16.18
C GLU A 61 24.48 -10.08 -16.09
N ILE A 62 24.91 -9.42 -15.01
CA ILE A 62 26.32 -9.11 -14.77
C ILE A 62 27.11 -10.39 -14.44
N LEU A 63 26.54 -11.29 -13.62
CA LEU A 63 27.19 -12.54 -13.24
C LEU A 63 27.36 -13.49 -14.43
N ASP A 64 26.37 -13.58 -15.32
CA ASP A 64 26.39 -14.46 -16.50
C ASP A 64 27.36 -13.98 -17.60
N LYS A 65 27.82 -12.72 -17.52
CA LYS A 65 28.79 -12.12 -18.46
C LYS A 65 30.25 -12.15 -17.98
N LEU A 66 30.49 -12.61 -16.75
CA LEU A 66 31.82 -12.72 -16.15
C LEU A 66 32.38 -14.13 -16.33
#